data_AF-A0A1Q3X7R3-F1
#
_entry.id   AF-A0A1Q3X7R3-F1
#
_cell.length_a   1.000
_cell.length_b   1.000
_cell.length_c   1.000
_cell.angle_alpha   90.00
_cell.angle_beta   90.00
_cell.angle_gamma   90.00
#
_symmetry.space_group_name_H-M   'P 1'
#
loop_
_entity.id
_entity.type
_entity.pdbx_description
1 polymer ?
#
loop_
_entity_poly.entity_id
_entity_poly.type
_entity_poly.pdbx_seq_one_letter_code
_entity_poly.pdbx_strand_id
1 'polypeptide(L)'
;MTDISYLQALRIPSPDRPLRILMSACLTGITCGYDGTANGSYPTALKLLGYDNVKITRFCPEDFSFGTPREMCDIHGGTGLDVLAGRAKVLSDSGRDWSEGMIKASEKMLEIAREEDIELAVMMDISAACGSQVIYDGNRFAENKVYQVGAGVCAAQLMRNGFKVISQRDLASLELLYSKLDSKYQIDPTKKDHHETEWYKDYFKP
;
A
#
# COMPACT_ATOMS: atom_id res chain seq x y z
N MET A 1 10.44 3.84 2.70
CA MET A 1 10.79 2.67 3.54
C MET A 1 9.96 2.72 4.81
N THR A 2 9.67 1.56 5.40
CA THR A 2 8.87 1.45 6.62
C THR A 2 9.57 2.09 7.82
N ASP A 3 8.79 2.78 8.66
CA ASP A 3 9.26 3.40 9.90
C ASP A 3 9.30 2.36 11.02
N ILE A 4 10.44 1.65 11.11
CA ILE A 4 10.65 0.60 12.11
C ILE A 4 10.58 1.16 13.54
N SER A 5 11.13 2.35 13.78
CA SER A 5 11.11 2.98 15.10
C SER A 5 9.68 3.25 15.56
N TYR A 6 8.79 3.68 14.66
CA TYR A 6 7.37 3.81 14.95
C TYR A 6 6.73 2.47 15.34
N LEU A 7 6.98 1.40 14.58
CA LEU A 7 6.44 0.06 14.91
C LEU A 7 6.96 -0.46 16.26
N GLN A 8 8.23 -0.22 16.58
CA GLN A 8 8.81 -0.58 17.88
C GLN A 8 8.20 0.23 19.02
N ALA A 9 7.92 1.52 18.80
CA ALA A 9 7.28 2.40 19.77
C ALA A 9 5.76 2.23 19.84
N LEU A 10 5.16 1.45 18.92
CA LEU A 10 3.73 1.20 18.92
C LEU A 10 3.30 0.60 20.25
N ARG A 11 2.25 1.18 20.82
CA ARG A 11 1.55 0.67 22.00
C ARG A 11 1.07 -0.76 21.76
N ILE A 12 0.85 -1.51 22.84
CA ILE A 12 0.17 -2.80 22.78
C ILE A 12 -1.34 -2.53 22.64
N PRO A 13 -1.99 -2.96 21.55
CA PRO A 13 -3.44 -2.75 21.37
C PRO A 13 -4.26 -3.74 22.18
N SER A 14 -5.48 -3.32 22.54
CA SER A 14 -6.47 -4.14 23.25
C SER A 14 -7.82 -4.07 22.52
N PRO A 15 -8.77 -4.98 22.79
CA PRO A 15 -10.09 -4.93 22.16
C PRO A 15 -10.87 -3.62 22.41
N ASP A 16 -10.69 -2.99 23.58
CA ASP A 16 -11.31 -1.70 23.92
C ASP A 16 -10.61 -0.50 23.25
N ARG A 17 -9.34 -0.66 22.89
CA ARG A 17 -8.54 0.37 22.21
C ARG A 17 -7.73 -0.29 21.07
N PRO A 18 -8.41 -0.71 19.99
CA PRO A 18 -7.79 -1.48 18.92
C PRO A 18 -6.79 -0.63 18.15
N LEU A 19 -5.84 -1.28 17.48
CA LEU A 19 -5.00 -0.63 16.48
C LEU A 19 -5.83 -0.36 15.23
N ARG A 20 -5.86 0.89 14.78
CA ARG A 20 -6.70 1.31 13.65
C ARG A 20 -5.87 1.33 12.38
N ILE A 21 -6.19 0.43 11.45
CA ILE A 21 -5.42 0.22 10.23
C ILE A 21 -6.26 0.54 9.00
N LEU A 22 -5.72 1.34 8.09
CA LEU A 22 -6.25 1.48 6.74
C LEU A 22 -5.57 0.48 5.82
N MET A 23 -6.35 -0.37 5.17
CA MET A 23 -5.83 -1.45 4.35
C MET A 23 -6.32 -1.34 2.91
N SER A 24 -5.43 -1.57 1.94
CA SER A 24 -5.85 -1.75 0.54
C SER A 24 -6.89 -2.87 0.46
N ALA A 25 -8.09 -2.57 -0.03
CA ALA A 25 -9.24 -3.48 0.07
C ALA A 25 -8.96 -4.86 -0.55
N CYS A 26 -8.23 -4.91 -1.66
CA CYS A 26 -7.81 -6.14 -2.33
C CYS A 26 -7.03 -7.10 -1.41
N LEU A 27 -6.21 -6.58 -0.49
CA LEU A 27 -5.48 -7.40 0.48
C LEU A 27 -6.40 -8.13 1.47
N THR A 28 -7.68 -7.75 1.54
CA THR A 28 -8.67 -8.38 2.43
C THR A 28 -9.56 -9.39 1.71
N GLY A 29 -9.26 -9.71 0.44
CA GLY A 29 -10.04 -10.63 -0.38
C GLY A 29 -11.20 -9.97 -1.14
N ILE A 30 -11.38 -8.65 -1.02
CA ILE A 30 -12.36 -7.92 -1.83
C ILE A 30 -11.93 -7.92 -3.29
N THR A 31 -12.84 -8.31 -4.17
CA THR A 31 -12.64 -8.44 -5.62
C THR A 31 -12.69 -7.09 -6.33
N CYS A 32 -11.82 -6.17 -5.94
CA CYS A 32 -11.72 -4.81 -6.49
C CYS A 32 -10.49 -4.60 -7.39
N GLY A 33 -9.83 -5.69 -7.81
CA GLY A 33 -8.75 -5.68 -8.78
C GLY A 33 -9.24 -5.26 -10.16
N TYR A 34 -8.33 -4.84 -11.03
CA TYR A 34 -8.67 -4.36 -12.38
C TYR A 34 -9.48 -5.40 -13.19
N ASP A 35 -9.20 -6.69 -12.98
CA ASP A 35 -9.83 -7.86 -13.59
C ASP A 35 -11.00 -8.43 -12.77
N GLY A 36 -11.44 -7.75 -11.70
CA GLY A 36 -12.46 -8.26 -10.79
C GLY A 36 -11.96 -9.35 -9.84
N THR A 37 -10.65 -9.48 -9.64
CA THR A 37 -10.06 -10.39 -8.65
C THR A 37 -9.62 -9.64 -7.38
N ALA A 38 -9.09 -10.35 -6.38
CA ALA A 38 -8.48 -9.74 -5.19
C ALA A 38 -7.00 -9.34 -5.39
N ASN A 39 -6.50 -9.34 -6.64
CA ASN A 39 -5.08 -9.13 -6.97
C ASN A 39 -4.12 -10.12 -6.27
N GLY A 40 -4.56 -11.36 -6.04
CA GLY A 40 -3.75 -12.41 -5.42
C GLY A 40 -4.16 -12.74 -3.97
N SER A 41 -3.35 -13.57 -3.31
CA SER A 41 -3.54 -13.95 -1.91
C SER A 41 -2.29 -13.62 -1.12
N TYR A 42 -2.47 -12.91 -0.01
CA TYR A 42 -1.38 -12.43 0.84
C TYR A 42 -1.62 -12.85 2.29
N PRO A 43 -1.40 -14.14 2.63
CA PRO A 43 -1.71 -14.68 3.95
C PRO A 43 -1.07 -13.88 5.08
N THR A 44 0.17 -13.41 4.89
CA THR A 44 0.86 -12.60 5.90
C THR A 44 0.17 -11.28 6.16
N ALA A 45 -0.47 -10.62 5.20
CA ALA A 45 -1.25 -9.40 5.45
C ALA A 45 -2.66 -9.73 5.97
N LEU A 46 -3.28 -10.79 5.44
CA LEU A 46 -4.62 -11.25 5.82
C LEU A 46 -4.75 -11.64 7.29
N LYS A 47 -3.66 -12.10 7.93
CA LYS A 47 -3.61 -12.40 9.37
C LYS A 47 -4.15 -11.26 10.23
N LEU A 48 -3.97 -9.99 9.83
CA LEU A 48 -4.50 -8.83 10.55
C LEU A 48 -6.01 -8.89 10.80
N LEU A 49 -6.77 -9.54 9.90
CA LEU A 49 -8.22 -9.68 10.03
C LEU A 49 -8.65 -10.58 11.19
N GLY A 50 -7.73 -11.43 11.71
CA GLY A 50 -8.02 -12.41 12.76
C GLY A 50 -7.80 -11.89 14.18
N TYR A 51 -7.32 -10.65 14.34
CA TYR A 51 -7.02 -10.06 15.64
C TYR A 51 -8.19 -9.19 16.13
N ASP A 52 -8.70 -9.47 17.32
CA ASP A 52 -9.82 -8.74 17.94
C ASP A 52 -9.43 -7.35 18.48
N ASN A 53 -8.13 -7.11 18.66
CA ASN A 53 -7.52 -5.84 19.01
C ASN A 53 -7.08 -5.02 17.78
N VAL A 54 -7.59 -5.34 16.59
CA VAL A 54 -7.34 -4.61 15.33
C VAL A 54 -8.65 -4.17 14.71
N LYS A 55 -8.75 -2.89 14.34
CA LYS A 55 -9.86 -2.34 13.56
C LYS A 55 -9.37 -2.04 12.15
N ILE A 56 -9.91 -2.73 11.15
CA ILE A 56 -9.55 -2.55 9.74
C ILE A 56 -10.58 -1.70 9.01
N THR A 57 -10.13 -0.55 8.50
CA THR A 57 -10.83 0.24 7.48
C THR A 57 -10.29 -0.14 6.11
N ARG A 58 -11.17 -0.41 5.14
CA ARG A 58 -10.80 -0.89 3.80
C ARG A 58 -11.10 0.17 2.77
N PHE A 59 -10.17 0.42 1.86
CA PHE A 59 -10.40 1.33 0.74
C PHE A 59 -9.62 0.88 -0.50
N CYS A 60 -10.24 0.97 -1.67
CA CYS A 60 -9.58 0.79 -2.96
C CYS A 60 -9.71 2.11 -3.75
N PRO A 61 -8.60 2.85 -3.95
CA PRO A 61 -8.67 4.14 -4.63
C PRO A 61 -9.13 4.03 -6.08
N GLU A 62 -8.64 3.00 -6.77
CA GLU A 62 -8.92 2.79 -8.17
C GLU A 62 -10.38 2.37 -8.40
N ASP A 63 -10.92 1.47 -7.56
CA ASP A 63 -12.34 1.09 -7.62
C ASP A 63 -13.26 2.27 -7.32
N PHE A 64 -12.90 3.10 -6.32
CA PHE A 64 -13.65 4.32 -6.00
C PHE A 64 -13.77 5.27 -7.20
N SER A 65 -12.73 5.41 -8.03
CA SER A 65 -12.71 6.38 -9.13
C SER A 65 -13.13 5.81 -10.48
N PHE A 66 -12.86 4.53 -10.71
CA PHE A 66 -12.97 3.92 -12.04
C PHE A 66 -13.81 2.63 -12.05
N GLY A 67 -14.24 2.14 -10.89
CA GLY A 67 -15.01 0.91 -10.73
C GLY A 67 -14.21 -0.38 -10.92
N THR A 68 -14.93 -1.50 -10.94
CA THR A 68 -14.39 -2.83 -11.18
C THR A 68 -15.37 -3.64 -12.06
N PRO A 69 -14.93 -4.29 -13.15
CA PRO A 69 -13.58 -4.28 -13.70
C PRO A 69 -13.25 -2.94 -14.36
N ARG A 70 -11.96 -2.70 -14.59
CA ARG A 70 -11.42 -1.47 -15.18
C ARG A 70 -10.09 -1.75 -15.89
N GLU A 71 -9.60 -0.79 -16.66
CA GLU A 71 -8.25 -0.85 -17.21
C GLU A 71 -7.19 -0.84 -16.10
N MET A 72 -6.02 -1.41 -16.40
CA MET A 72 -4.85 -1.22 -15.55
C MET A 72 -4.29 0.18 -15.74
N CYS A 73 -3.77 0.79 -14.67
CA CYS A 73 -3.06 2.06 -14.77
C CYS A 73 -1.70 2.01 -14.08
N ASP A 74 -0.78 2.80 -14.62
CA ASP A 74 0.57 2.99 -14.09
C ASP A 74 0.94 4.49 -14.10
N ILE A 75 1.95 4.87 -13.32
CA ILE A 75 2.45 6.24 -13.30
C ILE A 75 3.52 6.39 -14.40
N HIS A 76 3.44 7.50 -15.13
CA HIS A 76 4.39 7.87 -16.18
C HIS A 76 5.07 9.20 -15.83
N GLY A 77 6.40 9.23 -15.91
CA GLY A 77 7.20 10.44 -15.76
C GLY A 77 7.48 10.86 -14.31
N GLY A 78 7.43 9.93 -13.35
CA GLY A 78 7.76 10.17 -11.95
C GLY A 78 7.02 9.25 -11.00
N THR A 79 6.78 9.74 -9.77
CA THR A 79 6.11 9.00 -8.70
C THR A 79 4.76 9.61 -8.33
N GLY A 80 4.07 9.03 -7.36
CA GLY A 80 2.83 9.58 -6.81
C GLY A 80 2.98 11.01 -6.29
N LEU A 81 4.14 11.36 -5.73
CA LEU A 81 4.42 12.75 -5.31
C LEU A 81 4.47 13.72 -6.50
N ASP A 82 4.96 13.26 -7.64
CA ASP A 82 5.04 14.06 -8.87
C ASP A 82 3.66 14.21 -9.51
N VAL A 83 2.81 13.18 -9.45
CA VAL A 83 1.40 13.29 -9.86
C VAL A 83 0.67 14.32 -9.00
N LEU A 84 0.82 14.23 -7.68
CA LEU A 84 0.23 15.20 -6.73
C LEU A 84 0.74 16.63 -6.93
N ALA A 85 1.91 16.80 -7.54
CA ALA A 85 2.49 18.10 -7.87
C ALA A 85 2.23 18.53 -9.33
N GLY A 86 1.47 17.76 -10.11
CA GLY A 86 1.17 18.04 -11.51
C GLY A 86 2.36 17.87 -12.48
N ARG A 87 3.39 17.12 -12.09
CA ARG A 87 4.61 16.87 -12.88
C ARG A 87 4.66 15.50 -13.55
N ALA A 88 3.84 14.56 -13.10
CA ALA A 88 3.69 13.22 -13.66
C ALA A 88 2.22 12.90 -13.90
N LYS A 89 1.94 11.79 -14.59
CA LYS A 89 0.58 11.37 -14.93
C LYS A 89 0.31 9.93 -14.52
N VAL A 90 -0.94 9.63 -14.23
CA VAL A 90 -1.45 8.25 -14.18
C VAL A 90 -2.13 7.98 -15.50
N LEU A 91 -1.62 7.01 -16.26
CA LEU A 91 -2.21 6.63 -17.54
C LEU A 91 -2.76 5.20 -17.45
N SER A 92 -3.91 4.97 -18.07
CA SER A 92 -4.38 3.60 -18.32
C SER A 92 -3.53 2.91 -19.38
N ASP A 93 -3.66 1.59 -19.51
CA ASP A 93 -2.99 0.78 -20.53
C ASP A 93 -3.32 1.21 -21.97
N SER A 94 -4.52 1.77 -22.21
CA SER A 94 -4.91 2.41 -23.49
C SER A 94 -4.45 3.87 -23.63
N GLY A 95 -3.78 4.42 -22.62
CA GLY A 95 -3.22 5.78 -22.64
C GLY A 95 -4.17 6.87 -22.19
N ARG A 96 -5.32 6.54 -21.58
CA ARG A 96 -6.25 7.54 -21.03
C ARG A 96 -5.64 8.17 -19.78
N ASP A 97 -5.76 9.49 -19.66
CA ASP A 97 -5.28 10.21 -18.48
C ASP A 97 -6.24 10.02 -17.30
N TRP A 98 -5.77 9.31 -16.27
CA TRP A 98 -6.51 8.98 -15.05
C TRP A 98 -6.05 9.82 -13.86
N SER A 99 -5.18 10.82 -14.08
CA SER A 99 -4.54 11.58 -13.01
C SER A 99 -5.55 12.27 -12.10
N GLU A 100 -6.57 12.93 -12.66
CA GLU A 100 -7.59 13.63 -11.85
C GLU A 100 -8.40 12.67 -10.97
N GLY A 101 -8.82 11.53 -11.53
CA GLY A 101 -9.53 10.50 -10.77
C GLY A 101 -8.66 9.94 -9.65
N MET A 102 -7.40 9.64 -9.93
CA MET A 102 -6.47 9.12 -8.93
C MET A 102 -6.18 10.14 -7.81
N ILE A 103 -6.06 11.43 -8.14
CA ILE A 103 -5.89 12.50 -7.16
C ILE A 103 -7.12 12.56 -6.24
N LYS A 104 -8.35 12.56 -6.79
CA LYS A 104 -9.59 12.52 -5.99
C LYS A 104 -9.65 11.29 -5.08
N ALA A 105 -9.22 10.13 -5.58
CA ALA A 105 -9.14 8.92 -4.78
C ALA A 105 -8.15 9.05 -3.62
N SER A 106 -7.01 9.70 -3.85
CA SER A 106 -5.99 9.94 -2.83
C SER A 106 -6.48 10.90 -1.74
N GLU A 107 -7.23 11.93 -2.13
CA GLU A 107 -7.87 12.87 -1.21
C GLU A 107 -8.91 12.16 -0.35
N LYS A 108 -9.76 11.32 -0.97
CA LYS A 108 -10.74 10.52 -0.23
C LYS A 108 -10.09 9.52 0.72
N MET A 109 -8.99 8.89 0.32
CA MET A 109 -8.24 7.98 1.18
C MET A 109 -7.66 8.72 2.40
N LEU A 110 -7.16 9.94 2.21
CA LEU A 110 -6.67 10.79 3.30
C LEU A 110 -7.79 11.25 4.25
N GLU A 111 -8.94 11.62 3.70
CA GLU A 111 -10.15 11.95 4.47
C GLU A 111 -10.54 10.78 5.37
N ILE A 112 -10.70 9.57 4.79
CA ILE A 112 -11.00 8.36 5.55
C ILE A 112 -9.95 8.10 6.62
N ALA A 113 -8.66 8.29 6.30
CA ALA A 113 -7.59 8.06 7.26
C ALA A 113 -7.69 8.99 8.49
N ARG A 114 -8.16 10.23 8.29
CA ARG A 114 -8.38 11.20 9.37
C ARG A 114 -9.65 10.91 10.16
N GLU A 115 -10.76 10.65 9.48
CA GLU A 115 -12.05 10.38 10.11
C GLU A 115 -12.04 9.10 10.95
N GLU A 116 -11.27 8.10 10.51
CA GLU A 116 -11.16 6.82 11.20
C GLU A 116 -10.00 6.76 12.19
N ASP A 117 -9.31 7.86 12.48
CA ASP A 117 -8.15 7.94 13.38
C ASP A 117 -7.10 6.85 13.07
N ILE A 118 -6.74 6.72 11.79
CA ILE A 118 -5.83 5.65 11.34
C ILE A 118 -4.43 5.87 11.90
N GLU A 119 -3.89 4.84 12.55
CA GLU A 119 -2.54 4.83 13.12
C GLU A 119 -1.52 4.30 12.10
N LEU A 120 -1.94 3.35 11.25
CA LEU A 120 -1.08 2.65 10.30
C LEU A 120 -1.83 2.32 9.01
N ALA A 121 -1.15 2.42 7.87
CA ALA A 121 -1.66 2.00 6.58
C ALA A 121 -0.92 0.76 6.06
N VAL A 122 -1.64 -0.26 5.62
CA VAL A 122 -1.10 -1.49 5.03
C VAL A 122 -1.51 -1.56 3.57
N MET A 123 -0.55 -1.38 2.67
CA MET A 123 -0.83 -1.09 1.27
C MET A 123 -0.29 -2.15 0.31
N MET A 124 -1.01 -2.30 -0.80
CA MET A 124 -0.58 -3.15 -1.91
C MET A 124 0.57 -2.48 -2.67
N ASP A 125 1.79 -2.99 -2.50
CA ASP A 125 2.95 -2.51 -3.25
C ASP A 125 2.75 -2.65 -4.76
N ILE A 126 3.57 -1.97 -5.57
CA ILE A 126 3.56 -2.00 -7.04
C ILE A 126 2.40 -1.24 -7.69
N SER A 127 1.24 -1.09 -7.03
CA SER A 127 0.10 -0.33 -7.57
C SER A 127 0.43 1.17 -7.77
N ALA A 128 -0.04 1.76 -8.87
CA ALA A 128 0.03 3.21 -9.09
C ALA A 128 -0.75 4.04 -8.05
N ALA A 129 -1.72 3.44 -7.36
CA ALA A 129 -2.44 4.08 -6.27
C ALA A 129 -1.78 3.78 -4.92
N CYS A 130 -1.64 2.50 -4.58
CA CYS A 130 -1.31 2.04 -3.24
C CYS A 130 0.18 1.66 -3.05
N GLY A 131 0.97 1.58 -4.12
CA GLY A 131 2.38 1.21 -4.05
C GLY A 131 3.12 2.07 -3.02
N SER A 132 3.88 1.47 -2.11
CA SER A 132 4.49 2.22 -0.99
C SER A 132 6.00 2.26 -1.06
N GLN A 133 6.63 1.39 -1.86
CA GLN A 133 8.09 1.36 -2.01
C GLN A 133 8.52 1.29 -3.46
N VAL A 134 7.82 0.47 -4.25
CA VAL A 134 8.13 0.25 -5.66
C VAL A 134 6.85 0.38 -6.46
N ILE A 135 6.94 1.01 -7.62
CA ILE A 135 5.89 1.10 -8.64
C ILE A 135 6.50 0.84 -10.02
N TYR A 136 5.65 0.70 -11.03
CA TYR A 136 6.12 0.70 -12.42
C TYR A 136 6.48 2.13 -12.87
N ASP A 137 7.48 2.25 -13.73
CA ASP A 137 7.75 3.44 -14.53
C ASP A 137 7.17 3.24 -15.93
N GLY A 138 5.94 3.71 -16.11
CA GLY A 138 5.14 3.48 -17.30
C GLY A 138 4.40 2.15 -17.32
N ASN A 139 3.93 1.76 -18.50
CA ASN A 139 3.00 0.64 -18.67
C ASN A 139 3.63 -0.70 -18.28
N ARG A 140 3.07 -1.37 -17.25
CA ARG A 140 3.55 -2.66 -16.74
C ARG A 140 3.47 -3.83 -17.72
N PHE A 141 2.67 -3.70 -18.77
CA PHE A 141 2.51 -4.70 -19.83
C PHE A 141 3.43 -4.47 -21.03
N ALA A 142 4.30 -3.44 -20.98
CA ALA A 142 5.33 -3.25 -21.99
C ALA A 142 6.34 -4.41 -22.02
N GLU A 143 6.92 -4.68 -23.19
CA GLU A 143 7.94 -5.73 -23.37
C GLU A 143 9.13 -5.52 -22.41
N ASN A 144 9.58 -4.27 -22.27
CA ASN A 144 10.64 -3.87 -21.37
C ASN A 144 10.06 -3.14 -20.14
N LYS A 145 9.26 -3.84 -19.33
CA LYS A 145 8.71 -3.26 -18.09
C LYS A 145 9.82 -2.76 -17.16
N VAL A 146 9.63 -1.57 -16.60
CA VAL A 146 10.60 -0.91 -15.70
C VAL A 146 9.96 -0.69 -14.33
N TYR A 147 10.71 -0.97 -13.28
CA TYR A 147 10.34 -0.63 -11.91
C TYR A 147 11.12 0.62 -11.46
N GLN A 148 10.50 1.42 -10.61
CA GLN A 148 11.15 2.57 -9.97
C GLN A 148 10.86 2.55 -8.47
N VAL A 149 11.82 3.06 -7.69
CA VAL A 149 11.62 3.32 -6.26
C VAL A 149 10.71 4.52 -6.12
N GLY A 150 9.59 4.36 -5.43
CA GLY A 150 8.59 5.40 -5.28
C GLY A 150 7.26 4.87 -4.77
N ALA A 151 6.44 5.79 -4.30
CA ALA A 151 5.08 5.48 -3.88
C ALA A 151 4.08 5.83 -5.00
N GLY A 152 2.98 5.09 -5.07
CA GLY A 152 1.78 5.45 -5.81
C GLY A 152 1.09 6.69 -5.22
N VAL A 153 0.12 7.25 -5.93
CA VAL A 153 -0.49 8.55 -5.61
C VAL A 153 -1.10 8.57 -4.21
N CYS A 154 -1.83 7.53 -3.82
CA CYS A 154 -2.54 7.48 -2.55
C CYS A 154 -1.60 7.19 -1.37
N ALA A 155 -0.66 6.27 -1.54
CA ALA A 155 0.39 6.05 -0.54
C ALA A 155 1.23 7.32 -0.33
N ALA A 156 1.63 8.00 -1.41
CA ALA A 156 2.34 9.28 -1.35
C ALA A 156 1.53 10.36 -0.60
N GLN A 157 0.22 10.44 -0.86
CA GLN A 157 -0.69 11.37 -0.19
C GLN A 157 -0.77 11.11 1.32
N LEU A 158 -0.81 9.85 1.75
CA LEU A 158 -0.80 9.49 3.17
C LEU A 158 0.54 9.82 3.83
N MET A 159 1.66 9.39 3.21
CA MET A 159 3.01 9.61 3.75
C MET A 159 3.33 11.09 3.93
N ARG A 160 3.01 11.94 2.93
CA ARG A 160 3.26 13.39 3.03
C ARG A 160 2.39 14.10 4.07
N ASN A 161 1.32 13.44 4.55
CA ASN A 161 0.45 13.92 5.62
C ASN A 161 0.78 13.27 6.98
N GLY A 162 1.91 12.58 7.10
CA GLY A 162 2.41 12.05 8.37
C GLY A 162 1.90 10.66 8.75
N PHE A 163 1.04 10.04 7.93
CA PHE A 163 0.62 8.66 8.17
C PHE A 163 1.76 7.68 7.90
N LYS A 164 1.82 6.63 8.71
CA LYS A 164 2.79 5.54 8.55
C LYS A 164 2.23 4.51 7.60
N VAL A 165 3.04 4.08 6.64
CA VAL A 165 2.63 3.13 5.60
C VAL A 165 3.62 1.97 5.58
N ILE A 166 3.10 0.75 5.53
CA ILE A 166 3.85 -0.47 5.32
C ILE A 166 3.35 -1.19 4.07
N SER A 167 4.26 -1.84 3.34
CA SER A 167 3.91 -2.72 2.24
C SER A 167 3.43 -4.07 2.78
N GLN A 168 2.50 -4.71 2.08
CA GLN A 168 2.21 -6.14 2.31
C GLN A 168 3.46 -7.04 2.12
N ARG A 169 4.48 -6.55 1.41
CA ARG A 169 5.76 -7.23 1.17
C ARG A 169 6.80 -6.98 2.26
N ASP A 170 6.54 -6.10 3.22
CA ASP A 170 7.45 -5.82 4.33
C ASP A 170 7.28 -6.86 5.43
N LEU A 171 7.80 -8.06 5.16
CA LEU A 171 7.55 -9.21 6.01
C LEU A 171 8.17 -9.03 7.41
N ALA A 172 9.37 -8.47 7.52
CA ALA A 172 10.00 -8.24 8.83
C ALA A 172 9.23 -7.21 9.65
N SER A 173 8.74 -6.15 9.00
CA SER A 173 7.86 -5.15 9.62
C SER A 173 6.53 -5.74 10.05
N LEU A 174 5.94 -6.65 9.26
CA LEU A 174 4.70 -7.35 9.64
C LEU A 174 4.93 -8.30 10.83
N GLU A 175 6.05 -9.02 10.90
CA GLU A 175 6.41 -9.83 12.06
C GLU A 175 6.49 -8.97 13.34
N LEU A 176 7.14 -7.81 13.26
CA LEU A 176 7.21 -6.86 14.37
C LEU A 176 5.82 -6.36 14.76
N LEU A 177 4.97 -6.03 13.80
CA LEU A 177 3.59 -5.63 14.07
C LEU A 177 2.82 -6.75 14.79
N TYR A 178 2.93 -8.01 14.36
CA TYR A 178 2.27 -9.14 15.01
C TYR A 178 2.73 -9.36 16.45
N SER A 179 4.01 -9.13 16.74
CA SER A 179 4.52 -9.17 18.12
C SER A 179 3.87 -8.13 19.05
N LYS A 180 3.30 -7.05 18.50
CA LYS A 180 2.52 -6.05 19.25
C LYS A 180 1.07 -6.46 19.45
N LEU A 181 0.52 -7.25 18.52
CA LEU A 181 -0.88 -7.67 18.54
C LEU A 181 -1.10 -8.91 19.41
N ASP A 182 -0.11 -9.79 19.51
CA ASP A 182 -0.16 -11.00 20.33
C ASP A 182 1.16 -11.20 21.08
N SER A 183 1.08 -11.19 22.41
CA SER A 183 2.22 -11.36 23.30
C SER A 183 2.88 -12.74 23.24
N LYS A 184 2.20 -13.73 22.65
CA LYS A 184 2.74 -15.07 22.40
C LYS A 184 3.37 -15.19 21.01
N TYR A 185 3.21 -14.19 20.14
CA TYR A 185 3.76 -14.22 18.80
C TYR A 185 5.28 -14.21 18.82
N GLN A 186 5.89 -15.14 18.08
CA GLN A 186 7.34 -15.23 17.94
C GLN A 186 7.74 -14.69 16.57
N ILE A 187 8.53 -13.62 16.58
CA ILE A 187 9.09 -13.03 15.36
C ILE A 187 9.98 -14.06 14.67
N ASP A 188 9.74 -14.29 13.38
CA ASP A 188 10.69 -15.00 12.51
C ASP A 188 11.78 -14.02 12.03
N PRO A 189 13.01 -14.09 12.57
CA PRO A 189 14.07 -13.14 12.23
C PRO A 189 14.64 -13.36 10.82
N THR A 190 14.21 -14.39 10.11
CA THR A 190 14.63 -14.65 8.73
C THR A 190 13.82 -13.88 7.70
N LYS A 191 12.67 -13.31 8.10
CA LYS A 191 11.88 -12.43 7.25
C LYS A 191 12.64 -11.15 6.94
N LYS A 192 12.40 -10.64 5.74
CA LYS A 192 13.04 -9.45 5.20
C LYS A 192 11.97 -8.52 4.67
N ASP A 193 12.19 -7.23 4.81
CA ASP A 193 11.36 -6.24 4.14
C ASP A 193 11.68 -6.17 2.65
N HIS A 194 10.79 -5.58 1.86
CA HIS A 194 10.88 -5.67 0.41
C HIS A 194 12.22 -5.14 -0.13
N HIS A 195 12.69 -4.02 0.44
CA HIS A 195 13.96 -3.37 0.10
C HIS A 195 15.21 -4.17 0.51
N GLU A 196 15.07 -5.20 1.34
CA GLU A 196 16.17 -6.05 1.79
C GLU A 196 16.31 -7.33 0.96
N THR A 197 15.34 -7.61 0.09
CA THR A 197 15.33 -8.80 -0.78
C THR A 197 16.42 -8.72 -1.86
N GLU A 198 16.88 -9.89 -2.31
CA GLU A 198 17.91 -9.97 -3.35
C GLU A 198 17.45 -9.31 -4.64
N TRP A 199 16.21 -9.59 -5.06
CA TRP A 199 15.60 -8.96 -6.24
C TRP A 199 15.67 -7.44 -6.18
N TYR A 200 15.32 -6.83 -5.04
CA TYR A 200 15.33 -5.37 -4.91
C TYR A 200 16.75 -4.83 -5.02
N LYS A 201 17.71 -5.44 -4.32
CA LYS A 201 19.12 -5.02 -4.32
C LYS A 201 19.75 -5.17 -5.69
N ASP A 202 19.50 -6.28 -6.37
CA ASP A 202 20.01 -6.55 -7.73
C ASP A 202 19.43 -5.59 -8.75
N TYR A 203 18.13 -5.31 -8.66
CA TYR A 203 17.44 -4.45 -9.63
C TYR A 203 17.80 -2.98 -9.45
N PHE A 204 17.74 -2.46 -8.22
CA PHE A 204 17.92 -1.04 -7.95
C PHE A 204 19.37 -0.64 -7.63
N LYS A 205 20.23 -1.57 -7.23
CA LYS A 205 21.62 -1.32 -6.82
C LYS A 205 21.73 -0.09 -5.88
N PRO A 206 20.98 -0.09 -4.76
CA PRO A 206 20.83 1.06 -3.87
C PRO A 206 22.13 1.44 -3.15
#